data_AF-A0A9P8BML3-F1
#
_entry.id   AF-A0A9P8BML3-F1
#
_cell.length_a   1.000
_cell.length_b   1.000
_cell.length_c   1.000
_cell.angle_alpha   90.00
_cell.angle_beta   90.00
_cell.angle_gamma   90.00
#
_symmetry.space_group_name_H-M   'P 1'
#
loop_
_entity.id
_entity.type
_entity.pdbx_description
1 polymer ?
#
loop_
_entity_poly.entity_id
_entity_poly.type
_entity_poly.pdbx_seq_one_letter_code
_entity_poly.pdbx_strand_id
1 'polypeptide(L)'
;MFKSHCTKTSAPLKNSERRKVRAQIMQYFDIHSPEDAEILVPGGLHSAKLINSWNEKGTVYIDPSTSDPLWFSIGKSMSNPVLIPTVYTLWKRPLLVRISTHTAAIKSVTGGVDLRAPGVISISHTSEVLPKLSVNSLVSVTERDKSVSLAVGQLAINLEELTAIASKKKIVEPNQKAVMVLHTFGDSLWAAGSKASLPDKIRGGRSNHESKKKGGALKDGSGGKNPGIAETAGQADLTFTDMDLNLCQALLQAVTQTIPDHPHALPCVASTFLTKFLQPSRFYSSPPIDLKKIKIQDVFEVPQDHGKG
;
A
#
# COMPACT_ATOMS: atom_id res chain seq x y z
N MET A 1 -1.62 -25.52 4.94
CA MET A 1 -0.28 -25.27 4.36
C MET A 1 -0.28 -25.79 2.92
N PHE A 2 0.18 -25.01 1.95
CA PHE A 2 0.23 -25.40 0.54
C PHE A 2 1.46 -26.29 0.27
N LYS A 3 1.32 -27.60 0.49
CA LYS A 3 1.93 -28.59 -0.42
C LYS A 3 1.00 -28.72 -1.64
N SER A 4 0.71 -27.60 -2.31
CA SER A 4 -0.13 -27.65 -3.50
C SER A 4 0.70 -28.10 -4.67
N HIS A 5 0.34 -29.24 -5.24
CA HIS A 5 0.89 -29.66 -6.51
C HIS A 5 0.14 -28.91 -7.61
N CYS A 6 0.73 -27.80 -8.08
CA CYS A 6 0.34 -27.29 -9.39
C CYS A 6 0.71 -28.35 -10.42
N THR A 7 -0.26 -28.78 -11.22
CA THR A 7 0.02 -29.71 -12.32
C THR A 7 1.03 -29.06 -13.27
N LYS A 8 2.03 -29.83 -13.75
CA LYS A 8 3.08 -29.32 -14.65
C LYS A 8 2.53 -28.84 -16.00
N THR A 9 1.32 -29.26 -16.35
CA THR A 9 0.68 -28.92 -17.62
C THR A 9 -0.21 -27.70 -17.43
N SER A 10 0.14 -26.60 -18.10
CA SER A 10 -0.71 -25.42 -18.25
C SER A 10 -1.22 -25.33 -19.69
N ALA A 11 -2.38 -24.69 -19.88
CA ALA A 11 -2.98 -24.49 -21.19
C ALA A 11 -3.28 -23.00 -21.41
N PRO A 12 -3.13 -22.46 -22.63
CA PRO A 12 -3.52 -21.10 -22.95
C PRO A 12 -5.00 -20.86 -22.61
N LEU A 13 -5.27 -19.78 -21.88
CA LEU A 13 -6.63 -19.37 -21.54
C LEU A 13 -7.29 -18.71 -22.77
N LYS A 14 -8.52 -19.10 -23.08
CA LYS A 14 -9.26 -18.50 -24.20
C LYS A 14 -9.48 -17.01 -23.93
N ASN A 15 -9.46 -16.19 -24.97
CA ASN A 15 -9.62 -14.73 -24.81
C ASN A 15 -10.98 -14.35 -24.15
N SER A 16 -12.04 -15.12 -24.42
CA SER A 16 -13.35 -14.93 -23.77
C SER A 16 -13.31 -15.22 -22.26
N GLU A 17 -12.60 -16.26 -21.83
CA GLU A 17 -12.41 -16.60 -20.41
C GLU A 17 -11.51 -15.57 -19.71
N ARG A 18 -10.43 -15.14 -20.37
CA ARG A 18 -9.56 -14.06 -19.89
C ARG A 18 -10.36 -12.78 -19.61
N ARG A 19 -11.26 -12.40 -20.53
CA ARG A 19 -12.13 -11.23 -20.36
C ARG A 19 -13.04 -11.35 -19.14
N LYS A 20 -13.57 -12.54 -18.85
CA LYS A 20 -14.39 -12.79 -17.65
C LYS A 20 -13.55 -12.66 -16.38
N VAL A 21 -12.39 -13.31 -16.34
CA VAL A 21 -11.44 -13.23 -15.21
C VAL A 21 -11.03 -11.78 -14.95
N ARG A 22 -10.69 -11.03 -16.00
CA ARG A 22 -10.35 -9.60 -15.92
C ARG A 22 -11.51 -8.77 -15.35
N ALA A 23 -12.72 -8.93 -15.90
CA ALA A 23 -13.89 -8.19 -15.42
C ALA A 23 -14.18 -8.48 -13.95
N GLN A 24 -14.08 -9.74 -13.54
CA GLN A 24 -14.29 -10.16 -12.15
C GLN A 24 -13.25 -9.54 -11.20
N ILE A 25 -11.97 -9.53 -11.57
CA ILE A 25 -10.89 -8.91 -10.79
C ILE A 25 -11.10 -7.40 -10.68
N MET A 26 -11.38 -6.73 -11.81
CA MET A 26 -11.60 -5.29 -11.82
C MET A 26 -12.78 -4.88 -10.93
N GLN A 27 -13.88 -5.64 -10.97
CA GLN A 27 -15.05 -5.39 -10.14
C GLN A 27 -14.78 -5.67 -8.66
N TYR A 28 -14.12 -6.78 -8.32
CA TYR A 28 -13.93 -7.17 -6.92
C TYR A 28 -12.91 -6.30 -6.18
N PHE A 29 -11.84 -5.86 -6.86
CA PHE A 29 -10.77 -5.05 -6.28
C PHE A 29 -10.89 -3.56 -6.61
N ASP A 30 -12.01 -3.12 -7.19
CA ASP A 30 -12.29 -1.72 -7.56
C ASP A 30 -11.19 -1.09 -8.43
N ILE A 31 -10.73 -1.82 -9.45
CA ILE A 31 -9.64 -1.39 -10.34
C ILE A 31 -10.25 -0.68 -11.56
N HIS A 32 -10.06 0.63 -11.64
CA HIS A 32 -10.54 1.44 -12.77
C HIS A 32 -9.50 1.64 -13.88
N SER A 33 -8.20 1.50 -13.58
CA SER A 33 -7.14 1.73 -14.55
C SER A 33 -7.00 0.53 -15.53
N PRO A 34 -7.09 0.77 -16.86
CA PRO A 34 -6.90 -0.29 -17.84
C PRO A 34 -5.46 -0.81 -17.87
N GLU A 35 -4.47 0.03 -17.52
CA GLU A 35 -3.06 -0.35 -17.42
C GLU A 35 -2.85 -1.32 -16.26
N ASP A 36 -3.45 -1.04 -15.10
CA ASP A 36 -3.36 -1.94 -13.94
C ASP A 36 -4.02 -3.28 -14.21
N ALA A 37 -5.17 -3.25 -14.88
CA ALA A 37 -5.85 -4.48 -15.26
C ALA A 37 -5.03 -5.31 -16.27
N GLU A 38 -4.21 -4.69 -17.14
CA GLU A 38 -3.30 -5.42 -18.04
C GLU A 38 -2.09 -6.01 -17.30
N ILE A 39 -1.54 -5.28 -16.33
CA ILE A 39 -0.45 -5.78 -15.47
C ILE A 39 -0.92 -7.00 -14.64
N LEU A 40 -2.17 -6.97 -14.17
CA LEU A 40 -2.77 -8.00 -13.32
C LEU A 40 -3.31 -9.19 -14.10
N VAL A 41 -3.82 -8.97 -15.31
CA VAL A 41 -4.38 -10.01 -16.20
C VAL A 41 -3.84 -9.79 -17.61
N PRO A 42 -2.56 -10.12 -17.84
CA PRO A 42 -1.89 -9.90 -19.12
C PRO A 42 -2.46 -10.77 -20.24
N GLY A 43 -2.21 -10.34 -21.47
CA GLY A 43 -2.45 -11.16 -22.64
C GLY A 43 -1.75 -12.53 -22.62
N GLY A 44 -2.42 -13.55 -23.15
CA GLY A 44 -1.86 -14.90 -23.25
C GLY A 44 -1.80 -15.69 -21.95
N LEU A 45 -2.51 -15.27 -20.89
CA LEU A 45 -2.56 -15.99 -19.61
C LEU A 45 -2.79 -17.49 -19.79
N HIS A 46 -2.06 -18.34 -19.08
CA HIS A 46 -2.30 -19.78 -19.04
C HIS A 46 -3.13 -20.15 -17.82
N SER A 47 -3.88 -21.24 -17.90
CA SER A 47 -4.52 -21.87 -16.74
C SER A 47 -3.98 -23.27 -16.50
N ALA A 48 -3.85 -23.65 -15.23
CA ALA A 48 -3.45 -25.00 -14.81
C ALA A 48 -4.31 -25.48 -13.64
N LYS A 49 -4.42 -26.80 -13.48
CA LYS A 49 -5.13 -27.39 -12.35
C LYS A 49 -4.28 -27.23 -11.09
N LEU A 50 -4.93 -26.75 -10.03
CA LEU A 50 -4.38 -26.66 -8.69
C LEU A 50 -5.10 -27.68 -7.80
N ILE A 51 -4.34 -28.38 -6.96
CA ILE A 51 -4.89 -29.17 -5.86
C ILE A 51 -4.19 -28.71 -4.59
N ASN A 52 -4.94 -28.28 -3.60
CA ASN A 52 -4.38 -27.89 -2.31
C ASN A 52 -4.14 -29.11 -1.41
N SER A 53 -3.55 -28.90 -0.24
CA SER A 53 -3.22 -30.00 0.69
C SER A 53 -4.42 -30.66 1.36
N TRP A 54 -5.62 -30.08 1.21
CA TRP A 54 -6.89 -30.67 1.63
C TRP A 54 -7.61 -31.38 0.48
N ASN A 55 -6.89 -31.64 -0.64
CA ASN A 55 -7.41 -32.27 -1.84
C ASN A 55 -8.55 -31.49 -2.52
N GLU A 56 -8.66 -30.19 -2.24
CA GLU A 56 -9.59 -29.31 -2.92
C GLU A 56 -9.01 -28.90 -4.26
N LYS A 57 -9.84 -29.03 -5.29
CA LYS A 57 -9.49 -28.66 -6.66
C LYS A 57 -9.64 -27.16 -6.84
N GLY A 58 -8.82 -26.64 -7.73
CA GLY A 58 -8.73 -25.23 -8.04
C GLY A 58 -8.12 -24.98 -9.41
N THR A 59 -7.97 -23.72 -9.74
CA THR A 59 -7.31 -23.28 -10.98
C THR A 59 -6.30 -22.21 -10.62
N VAL A 60 -5.11 -22.29 -11.21
CA VAL A 60 -4.11 -21.24 -11.15
C VAL A 60 -4.00 -20.59 -12.53
N TYR A 61 -3.82 -19.28 -12.54
CA TYR A 61 -3.61 -18.47 -13.73
C TYR A 61 -2.18 -17.95 -13.76
N ILE A 62 -1.47 -18.24 -14.84
CA ILE A 62 -0.02 -18.07 -14.95
C ILE A 62 0.29 -17.08 -16.07
N ASP A 63 1.17 -16.13 -15.79
CA ASP A 63 1.75 -15.22 -16.78
C ASP A 63 2.75 -15.99 -17.65
N PRO A 64 2.52 -16.19 -18.96
CA PRO A 64 3.44 -16.95 -19.81
C PRO A 64 4.80 -16.26 -19.97
N SER A 65 4.87 -14.94 -19.75
CA SER A 65 6.11 -14.17 -19.96
C SER A 65 7.10 -14.36 -18.81
N THR A 66 6.60 -14.37 -17.57
CA THR A 66 7.43 -14.55 -16.37
C THR A 66 7.36 -15.96 -15.78
N SER A 67 6.42 -16.78 -16.28
CA SER A 67 6.00 -18.05 -15.67
C SER A 67 5.44 -17.91 -14.25
N ASP A 68 5.09 -16.70 -13.80
CA ASP A 68 4.58 -16.50 -12.44
C ASP A 68 3.08 -16.81 -12.34
N PRO A 69 2.66 -17.55 -11.29
CA PRO A 69 1.25 -17.64 -10.96
C PRO A 69 0.79 -16.28 -10.42
N LEU A 70 -0.22 -15.70 -11.04
CA LEU A 70 -0.79 -14.40 -10.65
C LEU A 70 -2.05 -14.57 -9.80
N TRP A 71 -2.93 -15.48 -10.20
CA TRP A 71 -4.21 -15.68 -9.53
C TRP A 71 -4.45 -17.16 -9.31
N PHE A 72 -5.17 -17.50 -8.26
CA PHE A 72 -5.65 -18.86 -8.07
C PHE A 72 -7.04 -18.86 -7.47
N SER A 73 -7.74 -19.97 -7.63
CA SER A 73 -9.00 -20.24 -6.98
C SER A 73 -9.00 -21.64 -6.38
N ILE A 74 -9.79 -21.84 -5.34
CA ILE A 74 -9.93 -23.11 -4.63
C ILE A 74 -11.40 -23.31 -4.28
N GLY A 75 -11.87 -24.54 -4.36
CA GLY A 75 -13.19 -24.93 -3.84
C GLY A 75 -14.25 -25.14 -4.92
N LYS A 76 -15.50 -25.36 -4.47
CA LYS A 76 -16.57 -25.96 -5.27
C LYS A 76 -17.40 -24.99 -6.11
N SER A 77 -17.24 -23.66 -5.95
CA SER A 77 -17.93 -22.68 -6.80
C SER A 77 -17.27 -22.60 -8.16
N MET A 78 -17.53 -23.58 -9.02
CA MET A 78 -16.96 -23.65 -10.37
C MET A 78 -17.60 -22.62 -11.33
N SER A 79 -18.79 -22.12 -11.00
CA SER A 79 -19.52 -21.14 -11.83
C SER A 79 -19.02 -19.71 -11.63
N ASN A 80 -18.57 -19.34 -10.41
CA ASN A 80 -17.95 -18.06 -10.13
C ASN A 80 -16.96 -18.21 -8.95
N PRO A 81 -15.75 -18.72 -9.21
CA PRO A 81 -14.76 -18.96 -8.16
C PRO A 81 -14.18 -17.63 -7.65
N VAL A 82 -14.00 -17.48 -6.34
CA VAL A 82 -13.28 -16.32 -5.78
C VAL A 82 -11.83 -16.37 -6.26
N LEU A 83 -11.40 -15.33 -6.97
CA LEU A 83 -10.04 -15.18 -7.45
C LEU A 83 -9.16 -14.59 -6.36
N ILE A 84 -8.15 -15.36 -5.96
CA ILE A 84 -7.23 -15.02 -4.88
C ILE A 84 -5.90 -14.59 -5.53
N PRO A 85 -5.36 -13.40 -5.20
CA PRO A 85 -4.08 -12.97 -5.73
C PRO A 85 -2.95 -13.78 -5.09
N THR A 86 -1.89 -14.05 -5.84
CA THR A 86 -0.64 -14.58 -5.29
C THR A 86 0.22 -13.45 -4.71
N VAL A 87 1.31 -13.79 -4.02
CA VAL A 87 2.29 -12.78 -3.59
C VAL A 87 2.90 -12.05 -4.79
N TYR A 88 3.12 -12.74 -5.93
CA TYR A 88 3.59 -12.11 -7.17
C TYR A 88 2.65 -10.99 -7.64
N THR A 89 1.33 -11.24 -7.59
CA THR A 89 0.33 -10.23 -7.94
C THR A 89 0.34 -9.07 -6.96
N LEU A 90 0.46 -9.34 -5.65
CA LEU A 90 0.53 -8.29 -4.64
C LEU A 90 1.80 -7.45 -4.72
N TRP A 91 2.89 -8.02 -5.24
CA TRP A 91 4.14 -7.31 -5.49
C TRP A 91 4.03 -6.37 -6.70
N LYS A 92 3.22 -6.75 -7.70
CA LYS A 92 2.86 -5.87 -8.83
C LYS A 92 1.97 -4.73 -8.34
N ARG A 93 0.90 -5.03 -7.61
CA ARG A 93 -0.03 -4.04 -7.02
C ARG A 93 -0.56 -4.50 -5.64
N PRO A 94 -0.49 -3.65 -4.59
CA PRO A 94 -0.95 -4.01 -3.25
C PRO A 94 -2.48 -3.88 -3.13
N LEU A 95 -3.21 -4.85 -3.68
CA LEU A 95 -4.69 -4.82 -3.80
C LEU A 95 -5.46 -5.09 -2.50
N LEU A 96 -4.79 -5.54 -1.44
CA LEU A 96 -5.42 -6.02 -0.21
C LEU A 96 -5.06 -5.16 1.00
N VAL A 97 -5.93 -5.14 2.01
CA VAL A 97 -5.58 -4.67 3.35
C VAL A 97 -4.39 -5.49 3.87
N ARG A 98 -3.40 -4.79 4.41
CA ARG A 98 -2.15 -5.35 4.94
C ARG A 98 -2.24 -5.45 6.45
N ILE A 99 -2.05 -6.67 6.95
CA ILE A 99 -1.91 -7.01 8.36
C ILE A 99 -0.41 -7.14 8.65
N SER A 100 0.15 -6.21 9.42
CA SER A 100 1.57 -6.23 9.79
C SER A 100 1.80 -7.05 11.06
N THR A 101 2.82 -7.90 11.05
CA THR A 101 3.18 -8.78 12.17
C THR A 101 4.68 -8.78 12.48
N HIS A 102 5.05 -9.31 13.65
CA HIS A 102 6.43 -9.36 14.13
C HIS A 102 7.27 -10.36 13.32
N THR A 103 8.59 -10.17 13.29
CA THR A 103 9.55 -11.09 12.63
C THR A 103 9.42 -12.55 13.07
N ALA A 104 9.12 -12.81 14.34
CA ALA A 104 8.92 -14.19 14.80
C ALA A 104 7.63 -14.80 14.21
N ALA A 105 6.53 -14.03 14.24
CA ALA A 105 5.24 -14.48 13.75
C ALA A 105 5.24 -14.63 12.22
N ILE A 106 5.89 -13.74 11.47
CA ILE A 106 5.94 -13.85 10.01
C ILE A 106 6.69 -15.10 9.57
N LYS A 107 7.76 -15.50 10.28
CA LYS A 107 8.48 -16.76 10.00
C LYS A 107 7.55 -17.97 10.17
N SER A 108 6.73 -17.98 11.22
CA SER A 108 5.72 -19.02 11.42
C SER A 108 4.64 -19.00 10.34
N VAL A 109 4.19 -17.81 9.94
CA VAL A 109 3.21 -17.62 8.86
C VAL A 109 3.74 -18.13 7.53
N THR A 110 4.98 -17.77 7.15
CA THR A 110 5.62 -18.28 5.92
C THR A 110 5.87 -19.79 5.99
N GLY A 111 6.02 -20.34 7.20
CA GLY A 111 6.03 -21.78 7.48
C GLY A 111 4.66 -22.46 7.35
N GLY A 112 3.60 -21.72 7.02
CA GLY A 112 2.27 -22.24 6.72
C GLY A 112 1.30 -22.29 7.90
N VAL A 113 1.62 -21.62 9.01
CA VAL A 113 0.76 -21.51 10.20
C VAL A 113 -0.15 -20.27 10.07
N ASP A 114 -1.38 -20.37 10.57
CA ASP A 114 -2.29 -19.22 10.65
C ASP A 114 -1.74 -18.10 11.54
N LEU A 115 -2.00 -16.84 11.17
CA LEU A 115 -1.65 -15.70 12.01
C LEU A 115 -2.63 -15.60 13.17
N ARG A 116 -2.11 -15.66 14.39
CA ARG A 116 -2.89 -15.40 15.61
C ARG A 116 -3.03 -13.91 15.87
N ALA A 117 -4.16 -13.50 16.42
CA ALA A 117 -4.49 -12.11 16.72
C ALA A 117 -3.47 -11.39 17.64
N PRO A 118 -2.86 -12.02 18.65
CA PRO A 118 -1.78 -11.40 19.43
C PRO A 118 -0.54 -11.01 18.61
N GLY A 119 -0.34 -11.63 17.43
CA GLY A 119 0.77 -11.33 16.54
C GLY A 119 0.55 -10.08 15.68
N VAL A 120 -0.64 -9.50 15.65
CA VAL A 120 -0.96 -8.35 14.79
C VAL A 120 -0.49 -7.05 15.44
N ILE A 121 0.30 -6.27 14.69
CA ILE A 121 0.87 -5.01 15.15
C ILE A 121 0.07 -3.82 14.62
N SER A 122 -0.16 -3.81 13.31
CA SER A 122 -0.82 -2.70 12.63
C SER A 122 -1.57 -3.20 11.41
N ILE A 123 -2.56 -2.41 10.99
CA ILE A 123 -3.41 -2.69 9.85
C ILE A 123 -3.33 -1.46 8.96
N SER A 124 -3.05 -1.66 7.68
CA SER A 124 -2.91 -0.57 6.72
C SER A 124 -3.52 -0.93 5.38
N HIS A 125 -3.92 0.08 4.61
CA HIS A 125 -4.43 -0.09 3.26
C HIS A 125 -3.78 0.94 2.34
N THR A 126 -4.00 0.83 1.02
CA THR A 126 -3.56 1.84 0.05
C THR A 126 -4.33 3.15 0.19
N SER A 127 -5.62 3.05 0.59
CA SER A 127 -6.42 4.20 1.02
C SER A 127 -6.16 4.54 2.49
N GLU A 128 -6.29 5.82 2.84
CA GLU A 128 -6.20 6.30 4.23
C GLU A 128 -7.34 5.75 5.09
N VAL A 129 -8.48 5.48 4.49
CA VAL A 129 -9.64 4.88 5.16
C VAL A 129 -9.61 3.37 4.98
N LEU A 130 -9.62 2.64 6.10
CA LEU A 130 -9.72 1.19 6.07
C LEU A 130 -11.13 0.76 5.62
N PRO A 131 -11.23 -0.16 4.65
CA PRO A 131 -12.53 -0.71 4.25
C PRO A 131 -13.13 -1.55 5.38
N LYS A 132 -14.46 -1.62 5.43
CA LYS A 132 -15.16 -2.53 6.35
C LYS A 132 -15.07 -3.96 5.80
N LEU A 133 -14.21 -4.78 6.39
CA LEU A 133 -14.04 -6.17 5.99
C LEU A 133 -14.59 -7.11 7.08
N SER A 134 -15.39 -8.08 6.63
CA SER A 134 -15.91 -9.16 7.47
C SER A 134 -15.01 -10.38 7.47
N VAL A 135 -15.33 -11.36 8.32
CA VAL A 135 -14.80 -12.73 8.23
C VAL A 135 -14.82 -13.23 6.78
N ASN A 136 -13.80 -14.01 6.40
CA ASN A 136 -13.52 -14.53 5.06
C ASN A 136 -13.11 -13.51 4.00
N SER A 137 -12.97 -12.22 4.34
CA SER A 137 -12.41 -11.23 3.41
C SER A 137 -10.91 -11.46 3.19
N LEU A 138 -10.44 -11.25 1.96
CA LEU A 138 -9.04 -11.39 1.60
C LEU A 138 -8.18 -10.28 2.22
N VAL A 139 -7.05 -10.67 2.79
CA VAL A 139 -6.04 -9.79 3.36
C VAL A 139 -4.64 -10.29 3.01
N SER A 140 -3.67 -9.39 3.09
CA SER A 140 -2.25 -9.72 2.94
C SER A 140 -1.54 -9.58 4.27
N VAL A 141 -0.51 -10.40 4.49
CA VAL A 141 0.32 -10.34 5.70
C VAL A 141 1.70 -9.80 5.33
N THR A 142 2.17 -8.84 6.11
CA THR A 142 3.47 -8.19 5.95
C THR A 142 4.29 -8.30 7.23
N GLU A 143 5.61 -8.22 7.10
CA GLU A 143 6.47 -8.01 8.26
C GLU A 143 6.45 -6.53 8.68
N ARG A 144 6.63 -6.27 9.97
CA ARG A 144 6.86 -4.92 10.49
C ARG A 144 7.88 -4.15 9.65
N ASP A 145 7.59 -2.88 9.38
CA ASP A 145 8.42 -1.94 8.62
C ASP A 145 8.67 -2.31 7.15
N LYS A 146 8.05 -3.39 6.66
CA LYS A 146 8.09 -3.79 5.27
C LYS A 146 6.72 -3.63 4.63
N SER A 147 6.71 -3.06 3.44
CA SER A 147 5.48 -2.94 2.67
C SER A 147 5.13 -4.23 1.92
N VAL A 148 6.10 -5.13 1.76
CA VAL A 148 6.04 -6.32 0.91
C VAL A 148 5.16 -7.42 1.51
N SER A 149 4.14 -7.84 0.76
CA SER A 149 3.26 -8.96 1.12
C SER A 149 4.02 -10.28 1.09
N LEU A 150 4.04 -10.97 2.22
CA LEU A 150 4.71 -12.27 2.39
C LEU A 150 3.72 -13.43 2.49
N ALA A 151 2.44 -13.14 2.74
CA ALA A 151 1.38 -14.12 2.66
C ALA A 151 0.05 -13.47 2.24
N VAL A 152 -0.86 -14.32 1.78
CA VAL A 152 -2.25 -14.01 1.46
C VAL A 152 -3.12 -14.92 2.30
N GLY A 153 -4.21 -14.38 2.83
CA GLY A 153 -5.12 -15.14 3.66
C GLY A 153 -6.50 -14.51 3.76
N GLN A 154 -7.32 -15.10 4.61
CA GLN A 154 -8.67 -14.64 4.91
C GLN A 154 -8.80 -14.27 6.37
N LEU A 155 -9.53 -13.20 6.65
CA LEU A 155 -9.87 -12.81 8.01
C LEU A 155 -10.66 -13.92 8.72
N ALA A 156 -10.22 -14.31 9.92
CA ALA A 156 -10.94 -15.22 10.81
C ALA A 156 -11.89 -14.47 11.77
N ILE A 157 -11.68 -13.16 11.94
CA ILE A 157 -12.50 -12.24 12.73
C ILE A 157 -12.70 -10.93 11.95
N ASN A 158 -13.70 -10.13 12.30
CA ASN A 158 -13.95 -8.87 11.60
C ASN A 158 -12.76 -7.89 11.73
N LEU A 159 -12.54 -7.06 10.71
CA LEU A 159 -11.40 -6.15 10.69
C LEU A 159 -11.47 -5.12 11.81
N GLU A 160 -12.66 -4.66 12.17
CA GLU A 160 -12.88 -3.73 13.29
C GLU A 160 -12.43 -4.35 14.62
N GLU A 161 -12.82 -5.59 14.87
CA GLU A 161 -12.40 -6.33 16.06
C GLU A 161 -10.88 -6.53 16.07
N LEU A 162 -10.29 -6.91 14.93
CA LEU A 162 -8.85 -7.08 14.80
C LEU A 162 -8.10 -5.75 15.03
N THR A 163 -8.68 -4.63 14.59
CA THR A 163 -8.13 -3.28 14.81
C THR A 163 -8.16 -2.90 16.29
N ALA A 164 -9.24 -3.23 17.00
CA ALA A 164 -9.34 -3.03 18.44
C ALA A 164 -8.31 -3.87 19.22
N ILE A 165 -8.07 -5.11 18.78
CA ILE A 165 -7.02 -6.00 19.34
C ILE A 165 -5.62 -5.41 19.07
N ALA A 166 -5.32 -5.01 17.83
CA ALA A 166 -4.04 -4.42 17.46
C ALA A 166 -3.75 -3.12 18.23
N SER A 167 -4.80 -2.34 18.52
CA SER A 167 -4.73 -1.12 19.33
C SER A 167 -4.70 -1.36 20.84
N LYS A 168 -4.66 -2.64 21.29
CA LYS A 168 -4.73 -3.06 22.70
C LYS A 168 -5.97 -2.56 23.46
N LYS A 169 -7.05 -2.21 22.73
CA LYS A 169 -8.34 -1.79 23.30
C LYS A 169 -9.20 -2.98 23.72
N LYS A 170 -8.88 -4.17 23.22
CA LYS A 170 -9.60 -5.43 23.52
C LYS A 170 -8.60 -6.50 23.94
N ILE A 171 -8.92 -7.20 25.04
CA ILE A 171 -8.17 -8.38 25.48
C ILE A 171 -8.50 -9.53 24.51
N VAL A 172 -7.47 -10.25 24.09
CA VAL A 172 -7.54 -11.28 23.07
C VAL A 172 -7.15 -12.62 23.68
N GLU A 173 -7.86 -13.69 23.29
CA GLU A 173 -7.45 -15.04 23.65
C GLU A 173 -6.12 -15.38 22.96
N PRO A 174 -5.15 -16.02 23.65
CA PRO A 174 -3.80 -16.25 23.12
C PRO A 174 -3.79 -17.08 21.82
N ASN A 175 -4.83 -17.89 21.60
CA ASN A 175 -4.98 -18.77 20.43
C ASN A 175 -6.02 -18.28 19.41
N GLN A 176 -6.58 -17.08 19.56
CA GLN A 176 -7.54 -16.56 18.59
C GLN A 176 -6.86 -16.36 17.23
N LYS A 177 -7.43 -16.96 16.19
CA LYS A 177 -6.95 -16.77 14.81
C LYS A 177 -7.37 -15.39 14.31
N ALA A 178 -6.46 -14.69 13.64
CA ALA A 178 -6.74 -13.45 12.94
C ALA A 178 -6.83 -13.66 11.43
N VAL A 179 -5.88 -14.42 10.87
CA VAL A 179 -5.82 -14.68 9.42
C VAL A 179 -5.59 -16.16 9.18
N MET A 180 -6.48 -16.78 8.41
CA MET A 180 -6.30 -18.12 7.86
C MET A 180 -5.43 -18.03 6.60
N VAL A 181 -4.27 -18.69 6.60
CA VAL A 181 -3.27 -18.50 5.55
C VAL A 181 -3.59 -19.36 4.32
N LEU A 182 -3.66 -18.70 3.16
CA LEU A 182 -4.01 -19.29 1.87
C LEU A 182 -2.85 -19.36 0.88
N HIS A 183 -1.78 -18.60 1.07
CA HIS A 183 -0.60 -18.65 0.20
C HIS A 183 0.54 -17.88 0.85
N THR A 184 1.78 -18.34 0.70
CA THR A 184 2.94 -17.67 1.29
C THR A 184 4.11 -17.57 0.33
N PHE A 185 4.97 -16.58 0.57
CA PHE A 185 6.32 -16.55 0.04
C PHE A 185 7.07 -17.83 0.46
N GLY A 186 7.65 -18.53 -0.51
CA GLY A 186 8.39 -19.77 -0.28
C GLY A 186 7.53 -21.05 -0.32
N ASP A 187 6.21 -20.98 -0.49
CA ASP A 187 5.39 -22.19 -0.64
C ASP A 187 5.51 -22.83 -2.04
N SER A 188 4.83 -23.96 -2.24
CA SER A 188 4.87 -24.70 -3.50
C SER A 188 4.27 -23.91 -4.69
N LEU A 189 3.29 -23.03 -4.45
CA LEU A 189 2.72 -22.19 -5.49
C LEU A 189 3.70 -21.09 -5.88
N TRP A 190 4.34 -20.42 -4.91
CA TRP A 190 5.40 -19.45 -5.17
C TRP A 190 6.58 -20.10 -5.93
N ALA A 191 6.98 -21.31 -5.50
CA ALA A 191 8.09 -22.05 -6.08
C ALA A 191 7.82 -22.57 -7.50
N ALA A 192 6.55 -22.61 -7.94
CA ALA A 192 6.17 -22.94 -9.30
C ALA A 192 6.37 -21.77 -10.27
N GLY A 193 6.51 -20.54 -9.77
CA GLY A 193 6.82 -19.35 -10.57
C GLY A 193 8.32 -19.15 -10.81
N SER A 194 8.69 -17.90 -11.10
CA SER A 194 10.09 -17.48 -11.33
C SER A 194 11.00 -17.58 -10.11
N LYS A 195 10.42 -17.74 -8.91
CA LYS A 195 11.11 -17.67 -7.62
C LYS A 195 11.77 -16.31 -7.38
N ALA A 196 11.15 -15.24 -7.88
CA ALA A 196 11.66 -13.89 -7.72
C ALA A 196 11.94 -13.56 -6.26
N SER A 197 13.05 -12.85 -6.02
CA SER A 197 13.40 -12.31 -4.71
C SER A 197 12.39 -11.23 -4.30
N LEU A 198 12.33 -10.95 -2.99
CA LEU A 198 11.49 -9.88 -2.47
C LEU A 198 11.83 -8.54 -3.15
N PRO A 199 10.84 -7.78 -3.62
CA PRO A 199 11.08 -6.44 -4.15
C PRO A 199 11.54 -5.47 -3.07
N ASP A 200 12.47 -4.56 -3.39
CA ASP A 200 12.92 -3.52 -2.46
C ASP A 200 11.82 -2.47 -2.17
N LYS A 201 10.96 -2.20 -3.17
CA LYS A 201 9.79 -1.30 -3.06
C LYS A 201 8.64 -1.83 -3.90
N ILE A 202 7.42 -1.79 -3.36
CA ILE A 202 6.21 -2.05 -4.15
C ILE A 202 5.84 -0.80 -4.94
N ARG A 203 5.63 -0.93 -6.26
CA ARG A 203 5.09 0.14 -7.11
C ARG A 203 3.67 0.50 -6.66
N GLY A 204 3.50 1.69 -6.09
CA GLY A 204 2.21 2.20 -5.58
C GLY A 204 2.06 2.19 -4.06
N GLY A 205 3.06 1.74 -3.31
CA GLY A 205 3.13 1.99 -1.86
C GLY A 205 3.89 3.27 -1.58
N ARG A 206 3.23 4.31 -1.03
CA ARG A 206 3.94 5.44 -0.42
C ARG A 206 4.85 4.88 0.68
N SER A 207 6.16 5.06 0.50
CA SER A 207 7.16 4.76 1.52
C SER A 207 7.82 6.07 1.91
N ASN A 208 7.58 6.51 3.14
CA ASN A 208 8.49 7.39 3.86
C ASN A 208 9.67 6.53 4.31
N HIS A 209 10.83 6.66 3.67
CA HIS A 209 12.06 6.95 4.44
C HIS A 209 13.21 7.38 3.54
N GLU A 210 13.81 8.46 4.01
CA GLU A 210 15.03 9.13 3.57
C GLU A 210 16.27 8.23 3.76
N SER A 211 17.24 8.45 2.88
CA SER A 211 18.44 7.65 2.67
C SER A 211 19.46 7.74 3.82
N LYS A 212 20.29 6.72 4.00
CA LYS A 212 21.65 6.90 4.55
C LYS A 212 22.69 6.45 3.53
N LYS A 213 23.27 7.43 2.83
CA LYS A 213 24.58 7.31 2.17
C LYS A 213 25.66 7.19 3.24
N LYS A 214 26.58 6.23 3.07
CA LYS A 214 27.95 6.34 3.61
C LYS A 214 28.90 6.57 2.44
N GLY A 215 29.72 7.61 2.57
CA GLY A 215 30.71 8.02 1.59
C GLY A 215 32.03 7.26 1.68
N GLY A 216 32.80 7.41 0.61
CA GLY A 216 34.22 7.07 0.49
C GLY A 216 34.72 7.55 -0.88
N ALA A 217 35.59 8.57 -0.89
CA ALA A 217 36.23 9.20 -2.04
C ALA A 217 37.43 8.32 -2.54
N LEU A 218 38.00 8.43 -3.76
CA LEU A 218 38.65 9.56 -4.46
C LEU A 218 39.00 9.19 -5.93
N LYS A 219 39.01 10.22 -6.80
CA LYS A 219 39.85 10.52 -8.01
C LYS A 219 39.82 9.55 -9.22
N ASP A 220 39.94 9.98 -10.48
CA ASP A 220 40.49 11.22 -11.09
C ASP A 220 39.90 11.42 -12.51
N GLY A 221 39.98 12.65 -13.06
CA GLY A 221 40.23 12.84 -14.51
C GLY A 221 39.18 13.56 -15.38
N SER A 222 39.39 14.88 -15.52
CA SER A 222 39.40 15.66 -16.79
C SER A 222 38.13 15.98 -17.59
N GLY A 223 37.96 17.29 -17.85
CA GLY A 223 37.62 17.81 -19.19
C GLY A 223 36.29 18.53 -19.33
N GLY A 224 36.30 19.87 -19.28
CA GLY A 224 35.09 20.70 -19.33
C GLY A 224 34.56 21.03 -20.72
N LYS A 225 33.30 21.51 -20.75
CA LYS A 225 32.79 22.69 -21.49
C LYS A 225 31.28 22.83 -21.28
N ASN A 226 30.87 23.94 -20.66
CA ASN A 226 29.55 24.57 -20.84
C ASN A 226 29.51 25.20 -22.25
N PRO A 227 28.36 25.33 -22.91
CA PRO A 227 27.42 26.40 -22.55
C PRO A 227 25.92 26.06 -22.78
N GLY A 228 25.05 26.97 -22.33
CA GLY A 228 23.72 27.13 -22.93
C GLY A 228 22.54 26.96 -21.99
N ILE A 229 22.32 27.97 -21.14
CA ILE A 229 21.07 28.21 -20.43
C ILE A 229 19.97 28.46 -21.47
N ALA A 230 18.92 27.66 -21.46
CA ALA A 230 17.64 28.00 -22.07
C ALA A 230 16.59 28.01 -20.95
N GLU A 231 16.27 29.22 -20.52
CA GLU A 231 15.10 29.52 -19.72
C GLU A 231 13.85 29.16 -20.52
N THR A 232 12.95 28.38 -19.93
CA THR A 232 11.55 28.39 -20.35
C THR A 232 10.73 28.45 -19.09
N ALA A 233 10.46 29.68 -18.67
CA ALA A 233 9.44 30.02 -17.70
C ALA A 233 8.08 29.61 -18.27
N GLY A 234 7.61 28.43 -17.88
CA GLY A 234 6.20 28.07 -17.96
C GLY A 234 5.56 28.40 -16.61
N GLN A 235 4.83 29.52 -16.54
CA GLN A 235 3.85 29.77 -15.48
C GLN A 235 2.83 28.63 -15.51
N ALA A 236 3.02 27.62 -14.66
CA ALA A 236 2.01 26.65 -14.37
C ALA A 236 1.02 27.31 -13.41
N ASP A 237 -0.18 27.56 -13.92
CA ASP A 237 -1.34 27.98 -13.15
C ASP A 237 -1.63 26.90 -12.11
N LEU A 238 -1.14 27.09 -10.89
CA LEU A 238 -1.28 26.11 -9.81
C LEU A 238 -2.74 26.07 -9.39
N THR A 239 -3.32 24.89 -9.45
CA THR A 239 -4.70 24.68 -9.03
C THR A 239 -4.84 25.01 -7.54
N PHE A 240 -5.98 25.54 -7.11
CA PHE A 240 -6.25 25.90 -5.72
C PHE A 240 -5.91 24.77 -4.72
N THR A 241 -6.10 23.52 -5.15
CA THR A 241 -5.73 22.29 -4.42
C THR A 241 -4.22 22.14 -4.15
N ASP A 242 -3.36 22.59 -5.07
CA ASP A 242 -1.91 22.50 -4.90
C ASP A 242 -1.41 23.53 -3.87
N MET A 243 -2.06 24.69 -3.78
CA MET A 243 -1.76 25.71 -2.77
C MET A 243 -2.15 25.25 -1.35
N ASP A 244 -3.31 24.58 -1.21
CA ASP A 244 -3.77 24.04 0.07
C ASP A 244 -2.86 22.91 0.57
N LEU A 245 -2.39 22.03 -0.32
CA LEU A 245 -1.42 20.99 0.03
C LEU A 245 -0.08 21.59 0.48
N ASN A 246 0.42 22.60 -0.23
CA ASN A 246 1.64 23.30 0.15
C ASN A 246 1.51 23.98 1.53
N LEU A 247 0.35 24.58 1.81
CA LEU A 247 0.06 25.20 3.11
C LEU A 247 0.04 24.15 4.23
N CYS A 248 -0.67 23.04 4.04
CA CYS A 248 -0.76 21.95 5.01
C CYS A 248 0.61 21.33 5.31
N GLN A 249 1.45 21.15 4.30
CA GLN A 249 2.78 20.60 4.50
C GLN A 249 3.73 21.59 5.20
N ALA A 250 3.67 22.88 4.85
CA ALA A 250 4.42 23.92 5.56
C ALA A 250 3.99 24.04 7.02
N LEU A 251 2.70 23.85 7.32
CA LEU A 251 2.18 23.82 8.69
C LEU A 251 2.70 22.61 9.48
N LEU A 252 2.66 21.41 8.89
CA LEU A 252 3.19 20.20 9.52
C LEU A 252 4.68 20.35 9.81
N GLN A 253 5.43 20.91 8.88
CA GLN A 253 6.85 21.19 9.06
C GLN A 253 7.10 22.21 10.18
N ALA A 254 6.32 23.29 10.23
CA ALA A 254 6.42 24.30 11.27
C ALA A 254 6.13 23.70 12.66
N VAL A 255 5.08 22.88 12.80
CA VAL A 255 4.71 22.25 14.07
C VAL A 255 5.73 21.23 14.55
N THR A 256 6.36 20.51 13.62
CA THR A 256 7.30 19.43 13.98
C THR A 256 8.73 19.91 14.19
N GLN A 257 9.15 20.99 13.53
CA GLN A 257 10.56 21.39 13.55
C GLN A 257 10.80 22.79 14.12
N THR A 258 9.89 23.74 13.91
CA THR A 258 10.16 25.17 14.20
C THR A 258 9.49 25.67 15.48
N ILE A 259 8.28 25.19 15.77
CA ILE A 259 7.53 25.51 16.99
C ILE A 259 8.17 24.93 18.26
N PRO A 260 8.73 23.70 18.26
CA PRO A 260 9.39 23.13 19.45
C PRO A 260 10.59 23.96 19.93
N ASP A 261 11.26 24.68 19.02
CA ASP A 261 12.41 25.53 19.35
C ASP A 261 12.00 26.90 19.95
N HIS A 262 10.73 27.29 19.80
CA HIS A 262 10.19 28.58 20.25
C HIS A 262 8.83 28.44 20.98
N PRO A 263 8.76 27.71 22.11
CA PRO A 263 7.50 27.40 22.79
C PRO A 263 6.79 28.63 23.36
N HIS A 264 7.53 29.70 23.70
CA HIS A 264 6.97 30.96 24.21
C HIS A 264 6.41 31.88 23.12
N ALA A 265 6.53 31.52 21.85
CA ALA A 265 6.03 32.32 20.74
C ALA A 265 4.55 32.05 20.41
N LEU A 266 3.89 31.16 21.15
CA LEU A 266 2.45 30.90 21.07
C LEU A 266 1.79 31.22 22.41
N PRO A 267 0.59 31.82 22.42
CA PRO A 267 -0.26 32.17 21.26
C PRO A 267 0.20 33.45 20.53
N CYS A 268 0.10 33.46 19.19
CA CYS A 268 0.37 34.65 18.37
C CYS A 268 -0.71 34.86 17.31
N VAL A 269 -0.79 36.09 16.78
CA VAL A 269 -1.72 36.43 15.69
C VAL A 269 -1.35 35.71 14.39
N ALA A 270 -2.35 35.36 13.59
CA ALA A 270 -2.20 34.55 12.38
C ALA A 270 -1.17 35.11 11.38
N SER A 271 -1.11 36.43 11.21
CA SER A 271 -0.12 37.10 10.32
C SER A 271 1.32 36.88 10.78
N THR A 272 1.55 36.97 12.09
CA THR A 272 2.85 36.69 12.72
C THR A 272 3.19 35.22 12.60
N PHE A 273 2.20 34.34 12.78
CA PHE A 273 2.40 32.89 12.64
C PHE A 273 2.86 32.51 11.23
N LEU A 274 2.19 33.06 10.21
CA LEU A 274 2.49 32.79 8.81
C LEU A 274 3.88 33.27 8.40
N THR A 275 4.25 34.49 8.79
CA THR A 275 5.55 35.08 8.43
C THR A 275 6.69 34.41 9.20
N LYS A 276 6.51 34.14 10.50
CA LYS A 276 7.60 33.62 11.34
C LYS A 276 7.79 32.11 11.26
N PHE A 277 6.73 31.33 11.11
CA PHE A 277 6.82 29.87 11.17
C PHE A 277 6.54 29.21 9.83
N LEU A 278 5.59 29.74 9.06
CA LEU A 278 5.09 29.03 7.89
C LEU A 278 5.86 29.37 6.61
N GLN A 279 6.30 30.63 6.45
CA GLN A 279 7.17 31.03 5.33
C GLN A 279 8.57 30.40 5.35
N PRO A 280 9.26 30.24 6.50
CA PRO A 280 10.56 29.58 6.54
C PRO A 280 10.45 28.05 6.37
N SER A 281 9.30 27.47 6.75
CA SER A 281 9.03 26.03 6.67
C SER A 281 8.56 25.55 5.28
N ARG A 282 8.78 26.38 4.25
CA ARG A 282 8.43 26.04 2.86
C ARG A 282 9.49 25.13 2.23
N PHE A 283 9.05 24.25 1.34
CA PHE A 283 9.96 23.51 0.48
C PHE A 283 10.64 24.44 -0.52
N TYR A 284 11.92 24.19 -0.83
CA TYR A 284 12.81 25.04 -1.63
C TYR A 284 12.31 25.37 -3.06
N SER A 285 11.18 24.79 -3.50
CA SER A 285 10.59 24.98 -4.82
C SER A 285 9.13 25.46 -4.81
N SER A 286 8.53 25.77 -3.66
CA SER A 286 7.12 26.21 -3.60
C SER A 286 6.98 27.74 -3.70
N PRO A 287 5.96 28.25 -4.42
CA PRO A 287 5.72 29.68 -4.51
C PRO A 287 5.36 30.29 -3.15
N PRO A 288 5.49 31.62 -2.98
CA PRO A 288 5.06 32.30 -1.77
C PRO A 288 3.59 32.04 -1.47
N ILE A 289 3.28 31.71 -0.22
CA ILE A 289 1.92 31.44 0.24
C ILE A 289 1.17 32.77 0.29
N ASP A 290 0.17 32.93 -0.59
CA ASP A 290 -0.72 34.09 -0.64
C ASP A 290 -2.10 33.72 -0.07
N LEU A 291 -2.42 34.25 1.10
CA LEU A 291 -3.68 34.00 1.80
C LEU A 291 -4.91 34.42 0.99
N LYS A 292 -4.76 35.34 0.03
CA LYS A 292 -5.89 35.80 -0.80
C LYS A 292 -6.33 34.76 -1.84
N LYS A 293 -5.48 33.77 -2.10
CA LYS A 293 -5.74 32.71 -3.09
C LYS A 293 -6.11 31.37 -2.44
N ILE A 294 -6.21 31.33 -1.11
CA ILE A 294 -6.53 30.13 -0.34
C ILE A 294 -8.01 30.18 0.02
N LYS A 295 -8.73 29.07 -0.21
CA LYS A 295 -10.17 28.97 0.03
C LYS A 295 -10.47 28.68 1.51
N ILE A 296 -9.96 29.51 2.43
CA ILE A 296 -10.30 29.49 3.85
C ILE A 296 -11.11 30.75 4.14
N GLN A 297 -12.36 30.80 3.66
CA GLN A 297 -13.25 31.93 3.93
C GLN A 297 -14.20 31.71 5.11
N ASP A 298 -14.26 30.51 5.69
CA ASP A 298 -15.30 30.19 6.68
C ASP A 298 -14.78 29.82 8.09
N VAL A 299 -13.55 30.19 8.46
CA VAL A 299 -13.00 29.87 9.81
C VAL A 299 -12.70 31.11 10.66
N PHE A 300 -12.90 32.32 10.14
CA PHE A 300 -12.67 33.57 10.89
C PHE A 300 -13.95 34.42 11.04
N GLU A 301 -15.08 33.81 11.40
CA GLU A 301 -16.11 34.56 12.13
C GLU A 301 -15.88 34.40 13.63
N VAL A 302 -15.20 35.40 14.20
CA VAL A 302 -15.18 35.61 15.64
C VAL A 302 -16.59 36.08 16.04
N PRO A 303 -17.29 35.39 16.96
CA PRO A 303 -18.54 35.92 17.51
C PRO A 303 -18.22 37.25 18.20
N GLN A 304 -18.78 38.34 17.67
CA GLN A 304 -18.78 39.63 18.36
C GLN A 304 -19.63 39.47 19.63
N ASP A 305 -18.96 39.40 20.77
CA ASP A 305 -19.57 39.52 22.08
C ASP A 305 -20.13 40.94 22.23
N HIS A 306 -21.45 41.08 22.09
CA HIS A 306 -22.15 42.31 22.45
C HIS A 306 -22.51 42.29 23.94
N GLY A 307 -21.48 42.48 24.77
CA GLY A 307 -21.65 43.00 26.13
C GLY A 307 -21.86 44.51 26.11
N LYS A 308 -23.11 44.94 26.19
CA LYS A 308 -23.52 46.20 26.86
C LYS A 308 -24.43 45.74 28.02
N GLY A 309 -24.12 46.05 29.27
CA GLY A 309 -23.90 47.41 29.76
C GLY A 309 -25.27 48.00 30.04
#